data_AF-A0A356T9D1-F1
#
_entry.id   AF-A0A356T9D1-F1
#
_cell.length_a   1.000
_cell.length_b   1.000
_cell.length_c   1.000
_cell.angle_alpha   90.00
_cell.angle_beta   90.00
_cell.angle_gamma   90.00
#
_symmetry.space_group_name_H-M   'P 1'
#
loop_
_entity.id
_entity.type
_entity.pdbx_description
1 polymer ?
#
loop_
_entity_poly.entity_id
_entity_poly.type
_entity_poly.pdbx_seq_one_letter_code
_entity_poly.pdbx_strand_id
1 'polypeptide(L)'
;MTALLTLDPAARRSVLALLGCMAGADGDVSEEESEALAGAALALGVTDGSILTVPTLDEIDFDSMDRQARLLAYAGAVWMMLADGLTLRRESSLLSHLAERLRVGPDMARFLGSFARWVRTETELPWHREADLLFTEAARRLARVE
;
A
#
# COMPACT_ATOMS: atom_id res chain seq x y z
N MET A 1 -2.21 -1.78 16.10
CA MET A 1 -3.53 -1.12 16.18
C MET A 1 -3.53 0.41 16.37
N THR A 2 -2.53 1.09 16.96
CA THR A 2 -2.66 2.54 17.27
C THR A 2 -2.10 3.52 16.24
N ALA A 3 -1.12 3.13 15.40
CA ALA A 3 -0.45 4.09 14.51
C ALA A 3 -1.27 4.45 13.25
N LEU A 4 -2.19 3.59 12.82
CA LEU A 4 -3.03 3.83 11.63
C LEU A 4 -4.28 4.67 11.92
N LEU A 5 -4.62 4.84 13.21
CA LEU A 5 -5.72 5.69 13.64
C LEU A 5 -5.43 7.18 13.43
N THR A 6 -4.19 7.56 13.12
CA THR A 6 -3.80 8.95 12.83
C THR A 6 -4.09 9.38 11.40
N LEU A 7 -4.27 8.44 10.47
CA LEU A 7 -4.65 8.77 9.10
C LEU A 7 -6.11 9.20 9.04
N ASP A 8 -6.41 10.24 8.26
CA ASP A 8 -7.78 10.62 7.96
C ASP A 8 -8.54 9.46 7.27
N PRO A 9 -9.83 9.22 7.58
CA PRO A 9 -10.60 8.15 6.96
C PRO A 9 -10.66 8.20 5.42
N ALA A 10 -10.65 9.39 4.81
CA ALA A 10 -10.61 9.51 3.35
C ALA A 10 -9.27 9.06 2.78
N ALA A 11 -8.17 9.37 3.47
CA ALA A 11 -6.84 8.90 3.10
C ALA A 11 -6.74 7.36 3.19
N ARG A 12 -7.32 6.74 4.22
CA ARG A 12 -7.34 5.27 4.35
C ARG A 12 -8.08 4.59 3.22
N ARG A 13 -9.23 5.14 2.80
CA ARG A 13 -9.97 4.65 1.63
C ARG A 13 -9.18 4.81 0.34
N SER A 14 -8.50 5.93 0.18
CA SER A 14 -7.68 6.21 -1.01
C SER A 14 -6.43 5.30 -1.07
N VAL A 15 -5.83 4.97 0.08
CA VAL A 15 -4.78 3.95 0.17
C VAL A 15 -5.33 2.59 -0.25
N LEU A 16 -6.47 2.15 0.29
CA LEU A 16 -7.06 0.86 -0.06
C LEU A 16 -7.45 0.78 -1.54
N ALA A 17 -8.02 1.86 -2.09
CA ALA A 17 -8.35 2.00 -3.50
C ALA A 17 -7.12 1.83 -4.39
N LEU A 18 -5.99 2.44 -4.01
CA LEU A 18 -4.72 2.26 -4.71
C LEU A 18 -4.29 0.80 -4.70
N LEU A 19 -4.36 0.11 -3.56
CA LEU A 19 -4.01 -1.31 -3.50
C LEU A 19 -4.90 -2.15 -4.42
N GLY A 20 -6.20 -1.83 -4.49
CA GLY A 20 -7.13 -2.47 -5.42
C GLY A 20 -6.69 -2.28 -6.87
N CYS A 21 -6.27 -1.07 -7.25
CA CYS A 21 -5.72 -0.81 -8.59
C CYS A 21 -4.49 -1.67 -8.88
N MET A 22 -3.62 -1.86 -7.88
CA MET A 22 -2.40 -2.63 -8.04
C MET A 22 -2.68 -4.12 -8.22
N ALA A 23 -3.63 -4.66 -7.45
CA ALA A 23 -4.06 -6.06 -7.55
C ALA A 23 -4.78 -6.36 -8.87
N GLY A 24 -5.52 -5.40 -9.45
CA GLY A 24 -6.20 -5.58 -10.74
C GLY A 24 -5.38 -5.12 -11.95
N ALA A 25 -4.08 -4.86 -11.79
CA ALA A 25 -3.28 -4.19 -12.82
C ALA A 25 -3.03 -5.07 -14.05
N ASP A 26 -3.03 -6.40 -13.90
CA ASP A 26 -2.86 -7.36 -14.99
C ASP A 26 -4.19 -7.79 -15.64
N GLY A 27 -5.31 -7.40 -15.05
CA GLY A 27 -6.68 -7.66 -15.53
C GLY A 27 -7.38 -8.85 -14.87
N ASP A 28 -6.73 -9.58 -13.97
CA ASP A 28 -7.34 -10.58 -13.10
C ASP A 28 -7.02 -10.23 -11.63
N VAL A 29 -7.74 -10.81 -10.66
CA VAL A 29 -7.39 -10.69 -9.24
C VAL A 29 -7.37 -12.08 -8.65
N SER A 30 -6.19 -12.53 -8.26
CA SER A 30 -5.99 -13.84 -7.65
C SER A 30 -6.59 -13.95 -6.25
N GLU A 31 -6.70 -15.17 -5.74
CA GLU A 31 -7.13 -15.43 -4.36
C GLU A 31 -6.15 -14.79 -3.36
N GLU A 32 -4.85 -14.85 -3.65
CA GLU A 32 -3.78 -14.29 -2.81
C GLU A 32 -3.86 -12.75 -2.73
N GLU A 33 -4.13 -12.08 -3.85
CA GLU A 33 -4.33 -10.63 -3.88
C GLU A 33 -5.64 -10.20 -3.22
N SER A 34 -6.68 -11.02 -3.36
CA SER A 34 -7.96 -10.80 -2.66
C SER A 34 -7.77 -10.89 -1.14
N GLU A 35 -7.01 -11.88 -0.66
CA GLU A 35 -6.65 -12.00 0.75
C GLU A 35 -5.74 -10.86 1.24
N ALA A 36 -4.78 -10.43 0.41
CA ALA A 36 -3.92 -9.29 0.68
C ALA A 36 -4.72 -7.99 0.82
N LEU A 37 -5.68 -7.74 -0.09
CA LEU A 37 -6.59 -6.60 -0.04
C LEU A 37 -7.48 -6.62 1.20
N ALA A 38 -8.04 -7.79 1.54
CA ALA A 38 -8.84 -7.95 2.74
C ALA A 38 -7.99 -7.67 4.00
N GLY A 39 -6.75 -8.16 4.03
CA GLY A 39 -5.79 -7.88 5.09
C GLY A 39 -5.46 -6.40 5.24
N ALA A 40 -5.25 -5.70 4.11
CA ALA A 40 -5.02 -4.26 4.10
C ALA A 40 -6.25 -3.46 4.56
N ALA A 41 -7.45 -3.85 4.13
CA ALA A 41 -8.69 -3.21 4.58
C ALA A 41 -8.86 -3.31 6.10
N LEU A 42 -8.59 -4.49 6.67
CA LEU A 42 -8.59 -4.69 8.12
C LEU A 42 -7.54 -3.84 8.83
N ALA A 43 -6.30 -3.80 8.33
CA ALA A 43 -5.23 -3.00 8.91
C ALA A 43 -5.53 -1.49 8.89
N LEU A 44 -6.13 -1.00 7.80
CA LEU A 44 -6.55 0.39 7.64
C LEU A 44 -7.85 0.71 8.40
N GLY A 45 -8.53 -0.30 8.94
CA GLY A 45 -9.83 -0.14 9.60
C GLY A 45 -10.94 0.30 8.64
N VAL A 46 -10.85 -0.08 7.37
CA VAL A 46 -11.88 0.15 6.35
C VAL A 46 -12.80 -1.07 6.35
N THR A 47 -13.90 -0.98 7.09
CA THR A 47 -14.86 -2.10 7.29
C THR A 47 -16.09 -2.01 6.40
N ASP A 48 -16.31 -0.86 5.76
CA ASP A 48 -17.39 -0.72 4.79
C ASP A 48 -17.00 -1.57 3.58
N GLY A 49 -17.74 -2.65 3.30
CA GLY A 49 -17.48 -3.63 2.23
C GLY A 49 -17.56 -3.08 0.80
N SER A 50 -17.28 -1.79 0.61
CA SER A 50 -17.30 -1.02 -0.63
C SER A 50 -16.04 -1.21 -1.48
N ILE A 51 -15.40 -2.39 -1.42
CA ILE A 51 -14.32 -2.78 -2.35
C ILE A 51 -14.92 -3.30 -3.68
N LEU A 52 -16.25 -3.31 -3.80
CA LEU A 52 -16.98 -3.89 -4.94
C LEU A 52 -16.72 -3.21 -6.30
N THR A 53 -16.06 -2.05 -6.31
CA THR A 53 -15.56 -1.41 -7.53
C THR A 53 -14.15 -0.88 -7.27
N VAL A 54 -13.16 -1.50 -7.89
CA VAL A 54 -11.78 -1.01 -7.93
C VAL A 54 -11.76 0.24 -8.82
N PRO A 55 -11.47 1.44 -8.27
CA PRO A 55 -11.32 2.63 -9.10
C PRO A 55 -10.09 2.51 -9.98
N THR A 56 -9.99 3.33 -11.01
CA THR A 56 -8.75 3.55 -11.75
C THR A 56 -7.81 4.45 -10.94
N LEU A 57 -6.50 4.42 -11.23
CA LEU A 57 -5.53 5.28 -10.55
C LEU A 57 -5.94 6.76 -10.63
N ASP A 58 -6.49 7.22 -11.75
CA ASP A 58 -6.90 8.62 -11.98
C ASP A 58 -8.09 9.07 -11.14
N GLU A 59 -8.87 8.14 -10.61
CA GLU A 59 -10.01 8.43 -9.73
C GLU A 59 -9.59 8.54 -8.25
N ILE A 60 -8.32 8.22 -7.93
CA ILE A 60 -7.80 8.34 -6.57
C ILE A 60 -7.30 9.76 -6.32
N ASP A 61 -7.91 10.40 -5.32
CA ASP A 61 -7.49 11.71 -4.82
C ASP A 61 -6.22 11.61 -3.97
N PHE A 62 -5.07 11.70 -4.64
CA PHE A 62 -3.77 11.76 -3.98
C PHE A 62 -3.44 13.16 -3.43
N ASP A 63 -4.14 14.21 -3.87
CA ASP A 63 -3.80 15.57 -3.49
C ASP A 63 -4.24 15.89 -2.07
N SER A 64 -5.36 15.32 -1.62
CA SER A 64 -5.85 15.44 -0.24
C SER A 64 -5.04 14.60 0.78
N MET A 65 -4.22 13.66 0.34
CA MET A 65 -3.39 12.86 1.24
C MET A 65 -2.31 13.71 1.91
N ASP A 66 -2.15 13.62 3.23
CA ASP A 66 -0.97 14.18 3.88
C ASP A 66 0.31 13.41 3.48
N ARG A 67 1.47 13.90 3.93
CA ARG A 67 2.76 13.26 3.63
C ARG A 67 2.81 11.82 4.14
N GLN A 68 2.32 11.55 5.34
CA GLN A 68 2.36 10.23 5.95
C GLN A 68 1.50 9.24 5.15
N ALA A 69 0.28 9.65 4.76
CA ALA A 69 -0.62 8.89 3.92
C ALA A 69 0.01 8.54 2.58
N ARG A 70 0.67 9.49 1.89
CA ARG A 70 1.36 9.22 0.62
C ARG A 70 2.47 8.19 0.76
N LEU A 71 3.26 8.27 1.84
CA LEU A 71 4.34 7.32 2.10
C LEU A 71 3.81 5.92 2.43
N LEU A 72 2.74 5.82 3.21
CA LEU A 72 2.08 4.55 3.50
C LEU A 72 1.39 3.96 2.26
N ALA A 73 0.78 4.80 1.42
CA ALA A 73 0.22 4.41 0.13
C ALA A 73 1.29 3.76 -0.76
N TYR A 74 2.47 4.40 -0.85
CA TYR A 74 3.59 3.85 -1.61
C TYR A 74 4.09 2.52 -1.05
N ALA A 75 4.28 2.43 0.27
CA ALA A 75 4.73 1.19 0.92
C ALA A 75 3.74 0.03 0.69
N GLY A 76 2.44 0.30 0.84
CA GLY A 76 1.38 -0.66 0.57
C GLY A 76 1.37 -1.11 -0.89
N ALA A 77 1.52 -0.18 -1.84
CA ALA A 77 1.56 -0.52 -3.26
C ALA A 77 2.73 -1.43 -3.60
N VAL A 78 3.94 -1.17 -3.06
CA VAL A 78 5.08 -2.09 -3.25
C VAL A 78 4.79 -3.46 -2.65
N TRP A 79 4.22 -3.52 -1.45
CA TRP A 79 3.85 -4.79 -0.82
C TRP A 79 2.81 -5.57 -1.64
N MET A 80 1.80 -4.89 -2.20
CA MET A 80 0.79 -5.51 -3.05
C MET A 80 1.37 -6.06 -4.35
N MET A 81 2.27 -5.32 -5.00
CA MET A 81 2.94 -5.83 -6.21
C MET A 81 3.78 -7.08 -5.94
N LEU A 82 4.34 -7.22 -4.74
CA LEU A 82 5.04 -8.43 -4.33
C LEU A 82 4.09 -9.60 -4.04
N ALA A 83 2.79 -9.34 -3.85
CA ALA A 83 1.76 -10.37 -3.71
C ALA A 83 1.37 -10.98 -5.06
N ASP A 84 1.24 -10.14 -6.08
CA ASP A 84 0.94 -10.50 -7.48
C ASP A 84 2.06 -11.35 -8.14
N GLY A 85 3.24 -11.45 -7.51
CA GLY A 85 4.36 -12.26 -8.03
C GLY A 85 4.97 -11.72 -9.34
N LEU A 86 4.46 -10.59 -9.84
CA LEU A 86 5.09 -9.84 -10.91
C LEU A 86 6.54 -9.54 -10.52
N THR A 87 7.45 -9.84 -11.43
CA THR A 87 8.89 -9.69 -11.19
C THR A 87 9.52 -8.78 -12.25
N LEU A 88 10.01 -7.65 -11.75
CA LEU A 88 11.32 -7.03 -11.99
C LEU A 88 11.57 -6.15 -13.23
N ARG A 89 10.65 -5.95 -14.18
CA ARG A 89 10.88 -4.91 -15.23
C ARG A 89 9.75 -3.94 -15.50
N ARG A 90 8.52 -4.40 -15.71
CA ARG A 90 7.35 -3.50 -15.89
C ARG A 90 6.99 -2.74 -14.60
N GLU A 91 7.30 -3.35 -13.46
CA GLU A 91 7.01 -2.79 -12.14
C GLU A 91 7.85 -1.56 -11.80
N SER A 92 9.10 -1.49 -12.29
CA SER A 92 9.97 -0.36 -11.99
C SER A 92 9.43 0.94 -12.57
N SER A 93 8.84 0.91 -13.76
CA SER A 93 8.18 2.08 -14.35
C SER A 93 6.89 2.46 -13.62
N LEU A 94 6.07 1.48 -13.23
CA LEU A 94 4.83 1.74 -12.49
C LEU A 94 5.11 2.33 -11.11
N LEU A 95 6.04 1.73 -10.36
CA LEU A 95 6.44 2.23 -9.04
C LEU A 95 7.13 3.59 -9.12
N SER A 96 7.94 3.84 -10.16
CA SER A 96 8.54 5.16 -10.36
C SER A 96 7.47 6.22 -10.63
N HIS A 97 6.51 5.92 -11.51
CA HIS A 97 5.39 6.82 -11.80
C HIS A 97 4.52 7.07 -10.56
N LEU A 98 4.24 6.01 -9.79
CA LEU A 98 3.49 6.10 -8.55
C LEU A 98 4.24 6.93 -7.50
N ALA A 99 5.57 6.76 -7.37
CA ALA A 99 6.41 7.56 -6.49
C ALA A 99 6.33 9.05 -6.85
N GLU A 100 6.36 9.39 -8.14
CA GLU A 100 6.20 10.78 -8.60
C GLU A 100 4.81 11.34 -8.23
N ARG A 101 3.73 10.58 -8.49
CA ARG A 101 2.36 10.98 -8.16
C ARG A 101 2.16 11.21 -6.67
N LEU A 102 2.71 10.32 -5.85
CA LEU A 102 2.69 10.39 -4.39
C LEU A 102 3.73 11.36 -3.82
N ARG A 103 4.57 11.99 -4.67
CA ARG A 103 5.64 12.91 -4.28
C ARG A 103 6.63 12.27 -3.28
N VAL A 104 6.94 10.99 -3.49
CA VAL A 104 7.89 10.21 -2.70
C VAL A 104 9.28 10.35 -3.30
N GLY A 105 10.20 10.96 -2.57
CA GLY A 105 11.59 11.12 -3.00
C GLY A 105 12.31 9.76 -3.16
N PRO A 106 13.37 9.70 -3.99
CA PRO A 106 14.02 8.44 -4.39
C PRO A 106 14.66 7.66 -3.23
N ASP A 107 15.18 8.34 -2.20
CA ASP A 107 15.72 7.68 -1.01
C ASP A 107 14.62 7.02 -0.19
N MET A 108 13.50 7.72 -0.02
CA MET A 108 12.35 7.20 0.72
C MET A 108 11.68 6.06 -0.04
N ALA A 109 11.56 6.17 -1.36
CA ALA A 109 11.05 5.09 -2.21
C ALA A 109 11.92 3.82 -2.09
N ARG A 110 13.25 3.95 -2.09
CA ARG A 110 14.18 2.82 -1.87
C ARG A 110 14.04 2.20 -0.48
N PHE A 111 13.91 3.05 0.55
CA PHE A 111 13.73 2.59 1.92
C PHE A 111 12.42 1.81 2.09
N LEU A 112 11.29 2.40 1.66
CA LEU A 112 9.97 1.79 1.76
C LEU A 112 9.87 0.51 0.92
N GLY A 113 10.47 0.50 -0.27
CA GLY A 113 10.49 -0.70 -1.10
C GLY A 113 11.32 -1.85 -0.49
N SER A 114 12.47 -1.53 0.11
CA SER A 114 13.25 -2.52 0.86
C SER A 114 12.49 -3.05 2.08
N PHE A 115 11.79 -2.17 2.78
CA PHE A 115 11.01 -2.55 3.96
C PHE A 115 9.81 -3.42 3.60
N ALA A 116 9.03 -3.06 2.57
CA ALA A 116 7.92 -3.87 2.08
C ALA A 116 8.37 -5.27 1.64
N ARG A 117 9.52 -5.35 0.94
CA ARG A 117 10.13 -6.63 0.57
C ARG A 117 10.49 -7.47 1.79
N TRP A 118 11.14 -6.88 2.79
CA TRP A 118 11.46 -7.58 4.04
C TRP A 118 10.20 -8.11 4.74
N VAL A 119 9.13 -7.31 4.81
CA VAL A 119 7.85 -7.77 5.39
C VAL A 119 7.35 -9.01 4.65
N ARG A 120 7.34 -8.96 3.31
CA ARG A 120 6.79 -10.05 2.49
C ARG A 120 7.65 -11.31 2.49
N THR A 121 8.97 -11.20 2.47
CA THR A 121 9.86 -12.36 2.29
C THR A 121 10.34 -12.99 3.58
N GLU A 122 10.41 -12.22 4.69
CA GLU A 122 11.10 -12.68 5.90
C GLU A 122 10.18 -12.95 7.10
N THR A 123 8.90 -12.54 7.05
CA THR A 123 8.04 -12.59 8.26
C THR A 123 7.19 -13.86 8.35
N GLU A 124 6.96 -14.57 7.24
CA GLU A 124 6.08 -15.76 7.15
C GLU A 124 4.69 -15.55 7.79
N LEU A 125 4.22 -14.31 7.84
CA LEU A 125 2.96 -13.94 8.49
C LEU A 125 1.78 -14.12 7.52
N PRO A 126 0.56 -14.36 8.04
CA PRO A 126 -0.65 -14.22 7.24
C PRO A 126 -0.81 -12.79 6.71
N TRP A 127 -1.42 -12.63 5.53
CA TRP A 127 -1.59 -11.34 4.83
C TRP A 127 -2.05 -10.17 5.69
N HIS A 128 -3.07 -10.37 6.53
CA HIS A 128 -3.59 -9.33 7.42
C HIS A 128 -2.57 -8.89 8.50
N ARG A 129 -1.71 -9.80 8.95
CA ARG A 129 -0.63 -9.50 9.90
C ARG A 129 0.55 -8.84 9.20
N GLU A 130 0.88 -9.23 7.97
CA GLU A 130 1.85 -8.51 7.14
C GLU A 130 1.43 -7.06 6.91
N ALA A 131 0.17 -6.83 6.52
CA ALA A 131 -0.37 -5.49 6.31
C ALA A 131 -0.35 -4.64 7.59
N ASP A 132 -0.82 -5.18 8.73
CA ASP A 132 -0.77 -4.46 10.01
C ASP A 132 0.67 -4.13 10.42
N LEU A 133 1.61 -5.07 10.23
CA LEU A 133 3.03 -4.85 10.49
C LEU A 133 3.61 -3.76 9.58
N LEU A 134 3.39 -3.87 8.27
CA LEU A 134 3.85 -2.92 7.26
C LEU A 134 3.40 -1.51 7.62
N PHE A 135 2.09 -1.32 7.79
CA PHE A 135 1.53 -0.01 8.02
C PHE A 135 1.88 0.55 9.40
N THR A 136 1.84 -0.26 10.45
CA THR A 136 2.18 0.19 11.81
C THR A 136 3.65 0.55 11.93
N GLU A 137 4.54 -0.28 11.41
CA GLU A 137 5.99 -0.08 11.55
C GLU A 137 6.52 0.98 10.57
N ALA A 138 5.98 1.07 9.35
CA ALA A 138 6.27 2.18 8.46
C ALA A 138 5.85 3.51 9.10
N ALA A 139 4.63 3.60 9.65
CA ALA A 139 4.17 4.82 10.33
C ALA A 139 5.09 5.20 11.51
N ARG A 140 5.49 4.22 12.33
CA ARG A 140 6.42 4.45 13.45
C ARG A 140 7.79 4.94 13.00
N ARG A 141 8.34 4.35 11.94
CA ARG A 141 9.66 4.74 11.41
C ARG A 141 9.62 6.13 10.80
N LEU A 142 8.55 6.47 10.09
CA LEU A 142 8.36 7.81 9.51
C LEU A 142 8.27 8.90 10.59
N ALA A 143 7.59 8.63 11.70
CA ALA A 143 7.51 9.55 12.83
C ALA A 143 8.86 9.81 13.55
N ARG A 144 9.91 9.04 13.26
CA ARG A 144 11.26 9.21 13.83
C ARG A 144 12.22 9.97 12.91
N VAL A 145 11.80 10.23 11.67
CA VAL A 145 12.63 10.88 10.62
C VAL A 145 12.23 12.35 10.43
N GLU A 146 11.20 12.82 11.13
CA GLU A 146 10.87 14.24 11.32
C GLU A 146 11.70 14.86 12.44
#